data_AF-A0A7V8BEC7-F1
#
_entry.id   AF-A0A7V8BEC7-F1
#
_cell.length_a   1.000
_cell.length_b   1.000
_cell.length_c   1.000
_cell.angle_alpha   90.00
_cell.angle_beta   90.00
_cell.angle_gamma   90.00
#
_symmetry.space_group_name_H-M   'P 1'
#
loop_
_entity.id
_entity.type
_entity.pdbx_description
1 polymer ?
#
loop_
_entity_poly.entity_id
_entity_poly.type
_entity_poly.pdbx_seq_one_letter_code
_entity_poly.pdbx_strand_id
1 'polypeptide(L)' 'MKKKPIGFVARCPCGVIVNAMFYDDTDRRKAGQILGQWLSEGCTVEPRFEASWSAVLGSCRCGESSDLEATARVFLHDAG' A
#
# COMPACT_ATOMS: atom_id res chain seq x y z
N MET A 1 -13.51 -14.19 -22.75
CA MET A 1 -13.80 -12.82 -22.23
C MET A 1 -12.88 -12.55 -21.04
N LYS A 2 -12.24 -11.38 -20.96
CA LYS A 2 -11.51 -10.97 -19.74
C LYS A 2 -12.53 -10.54 -18.68
N LYS A 3 -12.44 -11.06 -17.46
CA LYS A 3 -13.29 -10.62 -16.34
C LYS A 3 -12.96 -9.16 -16.02
N LYS A 4 -13.99 -8.36 -15.76
CA LYS A 4 -13.82 -7.00 -15.22
C LYS A 4 -13.47 -7.12 -13.74
N PRO A 5 -12.52 -6.32 -13.22
CA PRO A 5 -12.33 -6.20 -11.78
C PRO A 5 -13.59 -5.63 -11.14
N ILE A 6 -13.91 -6.10 -9.95
CA ILE A 6 -15.00 -5.56 -9.11
C ILE A 6 -14.46 -4.63 -8.00
N GLY A 7 -13.15 -4.54 -7.89
CA GLY A 7 -12.47 -3.73 -6.89
C GLY A 7 -10.98 -3.61 -7.20
N PHE A 8 -10.33 -2.71 -6.48
CA PHE A 8 -8.92 -2.43 -6.61
C PHE A 8 -8.30 -2.13 -5.24
N VAL A 9 -7.03 -2.49 -5.08
CA VAL A 9 -6.23 -2.01 -3.94
C VAL A 9 -5.00 -1.26 -4.44
N ALA A 10 -4.55 -0.28 -3.67
CA ALA A 10 -3.30 0.42 -3.87
C ALA A 10 -2.25 -0.11 -2.90
N ARG A 11 -1.19 -0.70 -3.44
CA ARG A 11 -0.03 -1.15 -2.67
C ARG A 11 1.10 -0.15 -2.82
N CYS A 12 1.57 0.38 -1.70
CA CYS A 12 2.76 1.22 -1.64
C CYS A 12 4.03 0.39 -1.97
N PRO A 13 5.10 0.98 -2.53
CA PRO A 13 6.38 0.28 -2.73
C PRO A 13 6.96 -0.39 -1.46
N CYS A 14 6.62 0.08 -0.26
CA CYS A 14 7.00 -0.57 1.01
C CYS A 14 6.22 -1.87 1.31
N GLY A 15 5.31 -2.29 0.41
CA GLY A 15 4.54 -3.52 0.49
C GLY A 15 3.18 -3.39 1.19
N VAL A 16 2.90 -2.26 1.85
CA VAL A 16 1.63 -2.02 2.56
C VAL A 16 0.50 -1.68 1.60
N ILE A 17 -0.69 -2.22 1.85
CA ILE A 17 -1.91 -1.77 1.19
C ILE A 17 -2.37 -0.49 1.90
N VAL A 18 -2.33 0.62 1.19
CA VAL A 18 -2.63 1.95 1.76
C VAL A 18 -4.05 2.42 1.42
N ASN A 19 -4.65 1.89 0.36
CA ASN A 19 -6.03 2.20 -0.04
C ASN A 19 -6.71 1.00 -0.71
N ALA A 20 -8.04 1.02 -0.70
CA ALA A 20 -8.90 0.02 -1.33
C ALA A 20 -10.20 0.67 -1.83
N MET A 21 -10.77 0.13 -2.90
CA MET A 21 -12.02 0.62 -3.51
C MET A 21 -12.82 -0.54 -4.10
N PHE A 22 -14.10 -0.63 -3.74
CA PHE A 22 -15.09 -1.43 -4.49
C PHE A 22 -15.51 -0.65 -5.73
N TYR A 23 -15.26 -1.24 -6.91
CA TYR A 23 -15.49 -0.57 -8.18
C TYR A 23 -16.99 -0.47 -8.51
N ASP A 24 -17.77 -1.49 -8.14
CA ASP A 24 -19.20 -1.52 -8.43
C ASP A 24 -19.98 -0.45 -7.64
N ASP A 25 -19.47 -0.03 -6.48
CA ASP A 25 -20.06 1.01 -5.63
C ASP A 25 -19.48 2.41 -5.89
N THR A 26 -18.59 2.55 -6.88
CA THR A 26 -17.93 3.81 -7.21
C THR A 26 -18.27 4.25 -8.63
N ASP A 27 -18.75 5.49 -8.80
CA ASP A 27 -18.95 6.06 -10.13
C ASP A 27 -17.67 5.97 -10.99
N ARG A 28 -17.83 5.66 -12.27
CA ARG A 28 -16.70 5.41 -13.19
C ARG A 28 -15.73 6.60 -13.29
N ARG A 29 -16.23 7.84 -13.30
CA ARG A 29 -15.35 9.03 -13.35
C ARG A 29 -14.57 9.15 -12.05
N LYS A 30 -15.24 8.95 -10.91
CA LYS A 30 -14.59 8.99 -9.61
C LYS A 30 -13.55 7.87 -9.46
N ALA A 31 -13.87 6.65 -9.90
CA ALA A 31 -12.96 5.52 -9.92
C ALA A 31 -11.71 5.82 -10.76
N GLY A 32 -11.87 6.42 -11.95
CA GLY A 32 -10.75 6.83 -12.78
C GLY A 32 -9.83 7.87 -12.10
N GLN A 33 -10.41 8.83 -11.38
CA GLN A 33 -9.64 9.81 -10.60
C GLN A 33 -8.86 9.16 -9.46
N ILE A 34 -9.50 8.26 -8.70
CA ILE A 34 -8.87 7.53 -7.60
C ILE A 34 -7.71 6.67 -8.10
N LEU A 35 -7.92 5.90 -9.17
CA LEU A 35 -6.88 5.06 -9.76
C LEU A 35 -5.71 5.89 -10.30
N GLY A 36 -6.01 7.01 -10.97
CA GLY A 36 -4.99 7.93 -11.46
C GLY A 36 -4.17 8.55 -10.33
N GLN A 37 -4.83 8.93 -9.23
CA GLN A 37 -4.16 9.44 -8.04
C GLN A 37 -3.21 8.40 -7.44
N TRP A 38 -3.66 7.17 -7.20
CA TRP A 38 -2.80 6.12 -6.63
C TRP A 38 -1.57 5.83 -7.50
N LEU A 39 -1.75 5.78 -8.83
CA LEU A 39 -0.63 5.61 -9.76
C LEU A 39 0.35 6.79 -9.70
N SER A 40 -0.16 8.02 -9.60
CA SER A 40 0.68 9.22 -9.47
C SER A 40 1.46 9.29 -8.16
N GLU A 41 0.93 8.68 -7.10
CA GLU A 41 1.58 8.53 -5.79
C GLU A 41 2.61 7.37 -5.77
N GLY A 42 2.80 6.68 -6.90
CA GLY A 42 3.75 5.56 -7.02
C GLY A 42 3.24 4.23 -6.48
N CYS A 43 1.94 4.10 -6.21
CA CYS A 43 1.35 2.84 -5.80
C CYS A 43 1.19 1.86 -6.97
N THR A 44 1.34 0.57 -6.68
CA THR A 44 0.89 -0.51 -7.55
C THR A 44 -0.60 -0.74 -7.37
N VAL A 45 -1.37 -0.71 -8.46
CA VAL A 45 -2.81 -1.00 -8.45
C VAL A 45 -3.03 -2.49 -8.73
N GLU A 46 -3.60 -3.21 -7.76
CA GLU A 46 -3.95 -4.63 -7.92
C GLU A 46 -5.46 -4.80 -8.09
N PRO A 47 -5.94 -5.40 -9.18
CA PRO A 47 -7.36 -5.68 -9.38
C PRO A 47 -7.85 -6.83 -8.49
N ARG A 48 -9.09 -6.74 -8.05
CA ARG A 48 -9.84 -7.79 -7.33
C ARG A 48 -11.01 -8.26 -8.19
N PHE A 49 -11.19 -9.56 -8.30
CA PHE A 49 -12.17 -10.17 -9.21
C PHE A 49 -13.21 -11.05 -8.50
N GLU A 50 -13.01 -11.34 -7.21
CA GLU A 50 -13.91 -12.18 -6.41
C GLU A 50 -14.97 -11.33 -5.74
N ALA A 51 -16.24 -11.74 -5.82
CA ALA A 51 -17.42 -11.02 -5.30
C ALA A 51 -17.27 -10.54 -3.86
N SER A 52 -16.59 -11.33 -3.03
CA SER A 52 -16.21 -10.97 -1.68
C SER A 52 -14.69 -10.90 -1.59
N TRP A 53 -14.16 -9.75 -1.21
CA TRP A 53 -12.75 -9.60 -0.88
C TRP A 53 -12.57 -8.60 0.26
N SER A 54 -11.48 -8.74 0.98
CA SER A 54 -11.09 -7.83 2.06
C SER A 54 -9.62 -7.46 1.89
N ALA A 55 -9.27 -6.25 2.30
CA ALA A 55 -7.89 -5.82 2.41
C ALA A 55 -7.68 -5.15 3.77
N VAL A 56 -6.54 -5.43 4.40
CA VAL A 56 -6.12 -4.75 5.62
C VAL A 56 -5.36 -3.49 5.20
N LEU A 57 -5.92 -2.32 5.53
CA LEU A 57 -5.25 -1.05 5.28
C LEU A 57 -4.22 -0.78 6.38
N GLY A 58 -3.07 -0.25 5.99
CA GLY A 58 -2.04 0.22 6.92
C GLY A 58 -1.46 1.55 6.47
N SER A 59 -0.78 2.24 7.39
CA SER A 59 -0.02 3.43 7.06
C SER A 59 1.19 3.09 6.21
N CYS A 60 1.50 3.96 5.25
CA CYS A 60 2.73 3.88 4.47
C CYS A 60 3.95 3.91 5.41
N ARG A 61 4.93 3.03 5.14
CA ARG A 61 6.18 2.93 5.90
C ARG A 61 7.40 3.47 5.14
N CYS A 62 7.18 4.12 4.00
CA CYS A 62 8.28 4.74 3.26
C CYS A 62 8.85 5.89 4.10
N GLY A 63 10.15 5.84 4.39
CA GLY A 63 10.81 6.84 5.23
C GLY A 63 10.80 6.54 6.74
N GLU A 64 10.11 5.49 7.17
CA GLU A 64 10.39 4.90 8.49
C GLU A 64 11.70 4.13 8.36
N SER A 65 12.82 4.82 8.64
CA SER A 65 14.11 4.17 8.74
C SER A 65 14.02 3.10 9.82
N SER A 66 14.34 1.86 9.46
CA SER A 66 14.58 0.81 10.44
C SER A 66 15.92 1.07 11.15
N ASP A 67 16.00 2.17 11.91
CA ASP A 67 17.18 2.57 12.69
C ASP A 67 17.20 1.93 14.09
N LEU A 68 16.57 0.77 14.27
CA LEU A 68 16.59 0.06 15.55
C LEU A 68 17.82 -0.84 15.75
N GLU A 69 18.76 -0.91 14.80
CA GLU A 69 20.04 -1.64 14.96
C GLU A 69 21.27 -0.75 15.26
N ALA A 70 21.11 0.56 15.47
CA ALA A 70 22.25 1.44 15.74
C ALA A 70 22.60 1.60 17.23
N THR A 71 21.77 1.11 18.17
CA THR A 71 21.99 1.28 19.62
C THR A 71 22.78 0.14 20.28
N ALA A 72 23.34 -0.79 19.51
CA ALA A 72 24.15 -1.89 20.07
C ALA A 72 25.68 -1.63 20.08
N ARG A 73 26.16 -0.51 19.51
CA ARG A 73 27.61 -0.29 19.27
C ARG A 73 28.34 0.62 20.28
N VAL A 74 27.67 1.19 21.28
CA VAL A 74 28.31 2.22 22.15
C VAL A 74 28.87 1.67 23.48
N PHE A 75 28.64 0.40 23.85
CA PHE A 75 28.99 -0.09 25.20
C PHE A 75 30.28 -0.94 25.34
N LEU A 76 31.15 -1.04 24.35
CA LEU A 76 32.36 -1.90 24.44
C LEU A 76 33.71 -1.17 24.36
N HIS A 77 33.76 0.14 24.60
CA HIS A 77 35.01 0.88 24.48
C HIS A 77 35.31 1.78 25.68
N ASP A 78 35.10 1.29 26.91
CA ASP A 78 35.74 1.85 28.11
C ASP A 78 35.77 0.81 29.24
N ALA A 79 36.77 -0.06 29.21
CA ALA A 79 37.28 -0.72 30.41
C ALA A 79 38.80 -0.80 30.25
N GLY A 80 39.48 0.18 30.84
CA GLY A 80 40.92 0.18 31.06
C GLY A 80 41.36 -0.82 32.11
#